data_AF-A0A7C3GYA6-F1
#
_entry.id   AF-A0A7C3GYA6-F1
#
_cell.length_a   1.000
_cell.length_b   1.000
_cell.length_c   1.000
_cell.angle_alpha   90.00
_cell.angle_beta   90.00
_cell.angle_gamma   90.00
#
_symmetry.space_group_name_H-M   'P 1'
#
loop_
_entity.id
_entity.type
_entity.pdbx_description
1 polymer ?
#
loop_
_entity_poly.entity_id
_entity_poly.type
_entity_poly.pdbx_seq_one_letter_code
_entity_poly.pdbx_strand_id
1 'polypeptide(L)'
;MATKQWVNLPNADESIDRSKMTGDGIDSEEVMGQYVYIKATLDKKDAAALVKLTVIPDAGNAEYVADDSNTLKHQESATATVSSDGEAKWKVKLSQAGGDKFKFEVECNGEKKTLSEEFETHRRLYYQVIDMDTITGLADLSFWETEFKKNNRNIHLHATCSKGNMGHSYNFDYKSSEYSRLFNLAKAQYDTQKDPYCFALVWADCLAQGPKRKEYDKDGVSKGGSVDINIPAGQLWKNVDKSSTADPWLLNVAFIYTKDGTERTFPVPEADLTSTYTKVTVSTENFPDGVTGKIKLAVNVAEGFHGGWSFPTKNIIVIATRGWYDTAFADDKKKAILIHEAGHKIGQVPNGSAELKKQSTHDDAHTKHCNDTACTMWYTTKYKKATYCSVCDKSVRKQYLHHSIAGLKRFY
;
A
#
# COMPACT_ATOMS: atom_id res chain seq x y z
N MET A 1 -0.60 -34.78 -0.94
CA MET A 1 -0.61 -33.33 -1.24
C MET A 1 0.51 -32.70 -0.44
N ALA A 2 1.22 -31.71 -1.00
CA ALA A 2 2.29 -31.02 -0.27
C ALA A 2 1.73 -30.27 0.95
N THR A 3 2.47 -30.30 2.05
CA THR A 3 2.19 -29.53 3.26
C THR A 3 2.43 -28.05 2.99
N LYS A 4 1.47 -27.19 3.37
CA LYS A 4 1.59 -25.74 3.19
C LYS A 4 2.45 -25.14 4.30
N GLN A 5 3.60 -24.58 3.99
CA GLN A 5 4.46 -23.87 4.95
C GLN A 5 4.29 -22.35 4.84
N TRP A 6 3.87 -21.69 5.92
CA TRP A 6 3.67 -20.24 5.99
C TRP A 6 4.96 -19.51 6.34
N VAL A 7 5.81 -19.30 5.33
CA VAL A 7 7.22 -18.91 5.50
C VAL A 7 7.43 -17.51 6.04
N ASN A 8 6.47 -16.59 5.87
CA ASN A 8 6.60 -15.23 6.38
C ASN A 8 6.16 -15.07 7.84
N LEU A 9 5.39 -16.02 8.39
CA LEU A 9 4.93 -15.99 9.79
C LEU A 9 6.08 -16.28 10.77
N PRO A 10 5.90 -16.02 12.09
CA PRO A 10 6.99 -16.15 13.05
C PRO A 10 7.52 -17.57 13.14
N ASN A 11 8.84 -17.68 13.24
CA ASN A 11 9.48 -18.92 13.60
C ASN A 11 9.21 -19.29 15.07
N ALA A 12 9.38 -20.56 15.43
CA ALA A 12 9.13 -21.05 16.78
C ALA A 12 10.05 -20.43 17.86
N ASP A 13 11.20 -19.88 17.45
CA ASP A 13 12.19 -19.22 18.31
C ASP A 13 11.96 -17.69 18.46
N GLU A 14 10.93 -17.14 17.81
CA GLU A 14 10.58 -15.72 17.94
C GLU A 14 9.65 -15.45 19.14
N SER A 15 9.78 -14.26 19.73
CA SER A 15 8.97 -13.83 20.87
C SER A 15 7.53 -13.39 20.49
N ILE A 16 6.98 -13.92 19.40
CA ILE A 16 5.63 -13.61 18.91
C ILE A 16 4.75 -14.82 19.19
N ASP A 17 3.59 -14.58 19.78
CA ASP A 17 2.60 -15.61 20.07
C ASP A 17 1.98 -16.17 18.78
N ARG A 18 2.47 -17.34 18.36
CA ARG A 18 2.08 -18.03 17.11
C ARG A 18 0.65 -18.57 17.16
N SER A 19 0.13 -18.86 18.36
CA SER A 19 -1.22 -19.38 18.54
C SER A 19 -2.28 -18.44 17.98
N LYS A 20 -2.03 -17.12 18.06
CA LYS A 20 -2.89 -16.07 17.49
C LYS A 20 -2.99 -16.10 15.97
N MET A 21 -2.06 -16.77 15.30
CA MET A 21 -2.05 -16.91 13.84
C MET A 21 -2.72 -18.21 13.36
N THR A 22 -2.96 -19.17 14.26
CA THR A 22 -3.71 -20.39 13.92
C THR A 22 -5.16 -20.07 13.56
N GLY A 23 -5.80 -20.96 12.80
CA GLY A 23 -7.09 -20.67 12.15
C GLY A 23 -6.92 -19.98 10.80
N ASP A 24 -8.01 -19.55 10.18
CA ASP A 24 -7.99 -18.77 8.92
C ASP A 24 -7.26 -19.49 7.75
N GLY A 25 -7.28 -20.83 7.78
CA GLY A 25 -6.56 -21.69 6.84
C GLY A 25 -5.10 -21.96 7.20
N ILE A 26 -4.69 -21.76 8.46
CA ILE A 26 -3.43 -22.22 9.03
C ILE A 26 -3.72 -23.32 10.06
N ASP A 27 -3.32 -24.54 9.71
CA ASP A 27 -3.76 -25.75 10.41
C ASP A 27 -3.11 -25.92 11.79
N SER A 28 -1.86 -25.48 11.96
CA SER A 28 -1.14 -25.56 13.22
C SER A 28 0.02 -24.56 13.28
N GLU A 29 0.63 -24.42 14.46
CA GLU A 29 1.88 -23.65 14.57
C GLU A 29 3.06 -24.33 13.87
N GLU A 30 3.04 -25.65 13.67
CA GLU A 30 4.17 -26.38 13.07
C GLU A 30 4.43 -25.97 11.62
N VAL A 31 3.40 -25.46 10.94
CA VAL A 31 3.47 -24.99 9.56
C VAL A 31 3.81 -23.50 9.43
N MET A 32 4.28 -22.83 10.48
CA MET A 32 4.64 -21.40 10.46
C MET A 32 6.16 -21.18 10.52
N GLY A 33 6.63 -20.20 9.76
CA GLY A 33 8.05 -19.82 9.67
C GLY A 33 8.78 -20.54 8.54
N GLN A 34 10.06 -20.21 8.36
CA GLN A 34 10.89 -20.80 7.30
C GLN A 34 11.38 -22.20 7.64
N TYR A 35 11.45 -22.52 8.93
CA TYR A 35 12.06 -23.75 9.39
C TYR A 35 11.02 -24.86 9.49
N VAL A 36 11.29 -25.97 8.80
CA VAL A 36 10.52 -27.21 8.90
C VAL A 36 11.33 -28.26 9.65
N TYR A 37 10.63 -29.15 10.33
CA TYR A 37 11.24 -30.26 11.05
C TYR A 37 10.94 -31.56 10.31
N ILE A 38 11.99 -32.14 9.73
CA ILE A 38 11.90 -33.39 8.98
C ILE A 38 12.33 -34.53 9.90
N LYS A 39 11.60 -35.64 9.86
CA LYS A 39 11.88 -36.83 10.66
C LYS A 39 12.02 -38.04 9.75
N ALA A 40 12.99 -38.90 10.06
CA ALA A 40 13.10 -40.21 9.42
C ALA A 40 13.45 -41.25 10.46
N THR A 41 12.84 -42.42 10.36
CA THR A 41 13.16 -43.60 11.16
C THR A 41 14.03 -44.53 10.33
N LEU A 42 15.19 -44.91 10.87
CA LEU A 42 16.12 -45.83 10.24
C LEU A 42 15.96 -47.23 10.83
N ASP A 43 15.90 -48.24 9.95
CA ASP A 43 15.78 -49.65 10.38
C ASP A 43 17.00 -50.12 11.19
N LYS A 44 18.18 -49.61 10.85
CA LYS A 44 19.42 -49.86 11.59
C LYS A 44 19.62 -48.76 12.64
N LYS A 45 19.44 -49.13 13.90
CA LYS A 45 19.63 -48.26 15.08
C LYS A 45 21.11 -48.11 15.45
N ASP A 46 21.91 -47.65 14.51
CA ASP A 46 23.29 -47.25 14.80
C ASP A 46 23.28 -45.82 15.32
N ALA A 47 23.14 -45.67 16.64
CA ALA A 47 22.97 -44.39 17.33
C ALA A 47 24.14 -43.40 17.17
N ALA A 48 25.22 -43.79 16.48
CA ALA A 48 26.36 -42.94 16.17
C ALA A 48 26.47 -42.54 14.69
N ALA A 49 25.62 -43.06 13.81
CA ALA A 49 25.67 -42.75 12.38
C ALA A 49 25.26 -41.28 12.14
N LEU A 50 26.09 -40.56 11.39
CA LEU A 50 25.74 -39.24 10.87
C LEU A 50 24.91 -39.44 9.60
N VAL A 51 23.70 -38.90 9.59
CA VAL A 51 22.76 -39.02 8.47
C VAL A 51 22.57 -37.66 7.82
N LYS A 52 22.71 -37.61 6.50
CA LYS A 52 22.56 -36.40 5.70
C LYS A 52 21.16 -36.33 5.11
N LEU A 53 20.54 -35.17 5.23
CA LEU A 53 19.32 -34.81 4.51
C LEU A 53 19.68 -33.84 3.40
N THR A 54 19.30 -34.15 2.17
CA THR A 54 19.40 -33.26 1.01
C THR A 54 18.03 -32.69 0.69
N VAL A 55 17.96 -31.39 0.48
CA VAL A 55 16.75 -30.68 0.07
C VAL A 55 16.71 -30.61 -1.44
N ILE A 56 15.62 -31.07 -2.04
CA ILE A 56 15.43 -31.13 -3.48
C ILE A 56 14.38 -30.09 -3.87
N PRO A 57 14.78 -28.89 -4.34
CA PRO A 57 13.84 -27.91 -4.85
C PRO A 57 13.23 -28.36 -6.18
N ASP A 58 11.96 -28.03 -6.40
CA ASP A 58 11.32 -28.21 -7.71
C ASP A 58 11.89 -27.21 -8.74
N ALA A 59 11.88 -27.61 -10.02
CA ALA A 59 12.41 -26.79 -11.11
C ALA A 59 11.66 -25.46 -11.29
N GLY A 60 10.41 -25.39 -10.82
CA GLY A 60 9.60 -24.18 -10.84
C GLY A 60 9.91 -23.16 -9.74
N ASN A 61 10.82 -23.47 -8.81
CA ASN A 61 11.15 -22.62 -7.65
C ASN A 61 11.77 -21.28 -8.06
N ALA A 62 11.68 -20.28 -7.18
CA ALA A 62 12.30 -19.00 -7.41
C ALA A 62 13.83 -19.12 -7.42
N GLU A 63 14.45 -18.68 -8.52
CA GLU A 63 15.90 -18.59 -8.61
C GLU A 63 16.40 -17.33 -7.91
N TYR A 64 17.50 -17.42 -7.17
CA TYR A 64 18.15 -16.30 -6.50
C TYR A 64 19.54 -16.11 -7.09
N VAL A 65 19.97 -14.85 -7.24
CA VAL A 65 21.35 -14.58 -7.69
C VAL A 65 22.34 -14.75 -6.55
N ALA A 66 23.62 -14.92 -6.86
CA ALA A 66 24.67 -15.18 -5.87
C ALA A 66 24.67 -14.15 -4.74
N ASP A 67 24.52 -12.86 -5.09
CA ASP A 67 24.53 -11.73 -4.15
C ASP A 67 23.21 -11.54 -3.38
N ASP A 68 22.14 -12.26 -3.72
CA ASP A 68 20.91 -12.20 -2.92
C ASP A 68 21.20 -12.80 -1.54
N SER A 69 20.56 -12.23 -0.52
CA SER A 69 20.80 -12.61 0.86
C SER A 69 20.48 -14.08 1.14
N ASN A 70 21.32 -14.72 1.96
CA ASN A 70 21.10 -16.09 2.39
C ASN A 70 19.81 -16.24 3.22
N THR A 71 19.23 -15.16 3.76
CA THR A 71 17.94 -15.16 4.47
C THR A 71 16.77 -15.58 3.57
N LEU A 72 16.87 -15.32 2.26
CA LEU A 72 15.91 -15.71 1.22
C LEU A 72 16.13 -17.14 0.71
N LYS A 73 17.39 -17.58 0.83
CA LYS A 73 18.00 -18.89 0.49
C LYS A 73 17.24 -20.06 1.11
N HIS A 74 16.91 -21.13 0.40
CA HIS A 74 16.70 -22.42 1.07
C HIS A 74 18.05 -23.03 1.48
N GLN A 75 18.04 -23.94 2.45
CA GLN A 75 19.20 -24.73 2.84
C GLN A 75 19.31 -25.97 1.94
N GLU A 76 20.47 -26.23 1.34
CA GLU A 76 20.66 -27.35 0.42
C GLU A 76 20.74 -28.71 1.12
N SER A 77 21.32 -28.76 2.32
CA SER A 77 21.40 -29.99 3.11
C SER A 77 21.56 -29.73 4.60
N ALA A 78 21.18 -30.70 5.41
CA ALA A 78 21.34 -30.72 6.86
C ALA A 78 21.90 -32.08 7.31
N THR A 79 22.52 -32.13 8.49
CA THR A 79 22.96 -33.40 9.09
C THR A 79 22.34 -33.57 10.47
N ALA A 80 22.13 -34.82 10.87
CA ALA A 80 21.63 -35.18 12.19
C ALA A 80 22.24 -36.51 12.64
N THR A 81 22.35 -36.69 13.95
CA THR A 81 22.68 -37.97 14.56
C THR A 81 21.42 -38.81 14.73
N VAL A 82 21.53 -40.12 14.55
CA VAL A 82 20.44 -41.06 14.84
C VAL A 82 20.33 -41.24 16.35
N SER A 83 19.13 -41.05 16.90
CA SER A 83 18.87 -41.33 18.31
C SER A 83 18.72 -42.83 18.58
N SER A 84 18.74 -43.24 19.85
CA SER A 84 18.76 -44.66 20.25
C SER A 84 17.54 -45.46 19.79
N ASP A 85 16.43 -44.80 19.48
CA ASP A 85 15.22 -45.42 18.94
C ASP A 85 15.26 -45.62 17.41
N GLY A 86 16.28 -45.07 16.73
CA GLY A 86 16.43 -45.08 15.28
C GLY A 86 15.93 -43.81 14.59
N GLU A 87 15.51 -42.77 15.31
CA GLU A 87 15.03 -41.52 14.71
C GLU A 87 16.17 -40.53 14.44
N ALA A 88 16.18 -39.95 13.24
CA ALA A 88 16.95 -38.75 12.91
C ALA A 88 16.00 -37.58 12.67
N LYS A 89 16.36 -36.39 13.18
CA LYS A 89 15.54 -35.17 13.13
C LYS A 89 16.37 -34.01 12.60
N TRP A 90 15.87 -33.32 11.58
CA TRP A 90 16.54 -32.16 10.98
C TRP A 90 15.66 -30.92 11.11
N LYS A 91 16.27 -29.79 11.46
CA LYS A 91 15.70 -28.45 11.28
C LYS A 91 16.23 -27.90 9.95
N VAL A 92 15.35 -27.68 8.99
CA VAL A 92 15.72 -27.26 7.62
C VAL A 92 15.05 -25.95 7.28
N LYS A 93 15.81 -25.02 6.68
CA LYS A 93 15.27 -23.74 6.22
C LYS A 93 14.78 -23.82 4.78
N LEU A 94 13.54 -23.43 4.54
CA LEU A 94 12.97 -23.25 3.19
C LEU A 94 13.17 -21.81 2.69
N SER A 95 12.97 -21.59 1.38
CA SER A 95 13.00 -20.25 0.81
C SER A 95 11.79 -19.42 1.26
N GLN A 96 11.89 -18.10 1.11
CA GLN A 96 10.77 -17.18 1.42
C GLN A 96 9.84 -16.93 0.25
N ALA A 97 10.21 -17.42 -0.93
CA ALA A 97 9.37 -17.24 -2.08
C ALA A 97 8.12 -18.08 -1.93
N GLY A 98 6.97 -17.50 -2.25
CA GLY A 98 5.74 -18.28 -2.34
C GLY A 98 5.81 -19.27 -3.51
N GLY A 99 5.04 -20.35 -3.38
CA GLY A 99 4.88 -21.39 -4.40
C GLY A 99 6.11 -22.23 -4.70
N ASP A 100 7.18 -22.09 -3.91
CA ASP A 100 8.33 -22.96 -4.01
C ASP A 100 7.99 -24.32 -3.37
N LYS A 101 8.38 -25.40 -4.04
CA LYS A 101 8.11 -26.77 -3.64
C LYS A 101 9.40 -27.50 -3.32
N PHE A 102 9.37 -28.34 -2.29
CA PHE A 102 10.54 -29.04 -1.79
C PHE A 102 10.23 -30.50 -1.48
N LYS A 103 11.15 -31.39 -1.88
CA LYS A 103 11.23 -32.79 -1.45
C LYS A 103 12.51 -33.01 -0.66
N PHE A 104 12.62 -34.16 -0.01
CA PHE A 104 13.77 -34.47 0.83
C PHE A 104 14.31 -35.87 0.53
N GLU A 105 15.63 -35.99 0.46
CA GLU A 105 16.36 -37.25 0.32
C GLU A 105 17.25 -37.46 1.54
N VAL A 106 17.11 -38.62 2.18
CA VAL A 106 17.97 -39.03 3.29
C VAL A 106 19.06 -39.95 2.75
N GLU A 107 20.32 -39.67 3.09
CA GLU A 107 21.48 -40.50 2.79
C GLU A 107 22.09 -41.05 4.09
N CYS A 108 22.17 -42.37 4.19
CA CYS A 108 22.80 -43.10 5.30
C CYS A 108 23.66 -44.23 4.75
N ASN A 109 24.95 -44.28 5.10
CA ASN A 109 25.90 -45.31 4.64
C ASN A 109 25.94 -45.48 3.11
N GLY A 110 25.78 -44.39 2.35
CA GLY A 110 25.77 -44.39 0.89
C GLY A 110 24.43 -44.79 0.24
N GLU A 111 23.45 -45.26 1.02
CA GLU A 111 22.10 -45.51 0.53
C GLU A 111 21.26 -44.24 0.62
N LYS A 112 20.51 -43.95 -0.47
CA LYS A 112 19.67 -42.76 -0.60
C LYS A 112 18.20 -43.13 -0.69
N LYS A 113 17.36 -42.40 0.03
CA LYS A 113 15.90 -42.60 0.00
C LYS A 113 15.16 -41.27 0.04
N THR A 114 14.30 -41.06 -0.95
CA THR A 114 13.37 -39.92 -0.95
C THR A 114 12.28 -40.13 0.08
N LEU A 115 12.04 -39.13 0.92
CA LEU A 115 10.91 -39.10 1.85
C LEU A 115 9.62 -38.77 1.09
N SER A 116 8.49 -39.26 1.59
CA SER A 116 7.17 -38.96 1.02
C SER A 116 6.68 -37.55 1.35
N GLU A 117 7.30 -36.90 2.33
CA GLU A 117 6.97 -35.54 2.75
C GLU A 117 7.37 -34.53 1.67
N GLU A 118 6.44 -33.65 1.32
CA GLU A 118 6.66 -32.57 0.37
C GLU A 118 6.10 -31.28 0.99
N PHE A 119 6.77 -30.15 0.76
CA PHE A 119 6.33 -28.85 1.27
C PHE A 119 6.14 -27.86 0.12
N GLU A 120 5.09 -27.04 0.19
CA GLU A 120 4.90 -25.86 -0.67
C GLU A 120 4.87 -24.61 0.21
N THR A 121 5.66 -23.61 -0.15
CA THR A 121 5.74 -22.35 0.59
C THR A 121 4.58 -21.43 0.26
N HIS A 122 3.98 -20.85 1.29
CA HIS A 122 2.89 -19.88 1.21
C HIS A 122 3.17 -18.70 2.12
N ARG A 123 2.50 -17.59 1.86
CA ARG A 123 2.63 -16.38 2.68
C ARG A 123 1.26 -15.90 3.11
N ARG A 124 1.12 -15.51 4.37
CA ARG A 124 -0.13 -15.01 4.96
C ARG A 124 0.05 -13.55 5.37
N LEU A 125 -0.86 -12.69 4.95
CA LEU A 125 -1.03 -11.37 5.52
C LEU A 125 -2.49 -11.18 5.93
N TYR A 126 -2.68 -10.41 6.99
CA TYR A 126 -4.00 -10.05 7.48
C TYR A 126 -4.29 -8.59 7.14
N TYR A 127 -5.57 -8.24 7.05
CA TYR A 127 -5.97 -6.85 6.94
C TYR A 127 -7.25 -6.58 7.71
N GLN A 128 -7.42 -5.33 8.12
CA GLN A 128 -8.65 -4.83 8.74
C GLN A 128 -9.16 -3.65 7.94
N VAL A 129 -10.42 -3.72 7.53
CA VAL A 129 -11.07 -2.58 6.87
C VAL A 129 -11.59 -1.64 7.96
N ILE A 130 -11.19 -0.37 7.87
CA ILE A 130 -11.65 0.69 8.76
C ILE A 130 -12.24 1.78 7.86
N ASP A 131 -13.56 1.81 7.76
CA ASP A 131 -14.26 2.85 7.04
C ASP A 131 -14.36 4.13 7.89
N MET A 132 -14.41 5.28 7.22
CA MET A 132 -14.93 6.49 7.86
C MET A 132 -16.44 6.44 7.89
N ASP A 133 -17.06 7.00 8.94
CA ASP A 133 -18.51 7.15 8.98
C ASP A 133 -19.02 7.84 7.70
N THR A 134 -20.14 7.35 7.17
CA THR A 134 -20.76 7.78 5.90
C THR A 134 -19.96 7.52 4.62
N ILE A 135 -18.73 7.00 4.73
CA ILE A 135 -17.89 6.61 3.61
C ILE A 135 -17.85 5.09 3.55
N THR A 136 -18.12 4.53 2.37
CA THR A 136 -17.99 3.10 2.15
C THR A 136 -16.96 2.85 1.05
N GLY A 137 -16.01 1.97 1.34
CA GLY A 137 -15.00 1.51 0.42
C GLY A 137 -15.53 0.62 -0.71
N LEU A 138 -14.75 -0.41 -1.03
CA LEU A 138 -15.16 -1.47 -1.95
C LEU A 138 -15.93 -2.55 -1.19
N ALA A 139 -17.08 -2.97 -1.72
CA ALA A 139 -17.85 -4.07 -1.13
C ALA A 139 -17.16 -5.44 -1.30
N ASP A 140 -16.37 -5.61 -2.36
CA ASP A 140 -15.64 -6.83 -2.67
C ASP A 140 -14.13 -6.56 -2.78
N LEU A 141 -13.36 -7.29 -1.97
CA LEU A 141 -11.91 -7.27 -1.94
C LEU A 141 -11.26 -8.57 -2.47
N SER A 142 -12.05 -9.51 -3.00
CA SER A 142 -11.55 -10.79 -3.53
C SER A 142 -10.57 -10.64 -4.69
N PHE A 143 -10.71 -9.55 -5.46
CA PHE A 143 -9.77 -9.19 -6.54
C PHE A 143 -8.34 -8.99 -6.00
N TRP A 144 -8.21 -8.51 -4.77
CA TRP A 144 -6.93 -8.24 -4.14
C TRP A 144 -6.20 -9.55 -3.83
N GLU A 145 -6.90 -10.51 -3.21
CA GLU A 145 -6.36 -11.85 -2.97
C GLU A 145 -6.03 -12.56 -4.29
N THR A 146 -6.91 -12.46 -5.28
CA THR A 146 -6.72 -13.05 -6.60
C THR A 146 -5.43 -12.53 -7.25
N GLU A 147 -5.20 -11.22 -7.23
CA GLU A 147 -3.96 -10.65 -7.75
C GLU A 147 -2.75 -11.15 -6.96
N PHE A 148 -2.82 -11.20 -5.63
CA PHE A 148 -1.67 -11.55 -4.79
C PHE A 148 -1.31 -13.04 -4.79
N LYS A 149 -2.17 -13.90 -5.34
CA LYS A 149 -1.90 -15.35 -5.53
C LYS A 149 -1.36 -15.74 -6.91
N LYS A 150 -1.48 -14.87 -7.92
CA LYS A 150 -1.00 -15.18 -9.28
C LYS A 150 0.50 -15.48 -9.33
N ASN A 151 0.90 -16.22 -10.36
CA ASN A 151 2.29 -16.43 -10.77
C ASN A 151 3.21 -16.89 -9.62
N ASN A 152 2.72 -17.85 -8.84
CA ASN A 152 3.40 -18.42 -7.68
C ASN A 152 3.74 -17.41 -6.59
N ARG A 153 3.12 -16.22 -6.54
CA ARG A 153 3.28 -15.35 -5.36
C ARG A 153 2.74 -16.02 -4.10
N ASN A 154 1.60 -16.70 -4.19
CA ASN A 154 0.98 -17.41 -3.07
C ASN A 154 0.90 -16.56 -1.77
N ILE A 155 0.63 -15.26 -1.91
CA ILE A 155 0.31 -14.39 -0.77
C ILE A 155 -1.19 -14.45 -0.57
N HIS A 156 -1.60 -15.11 0.50
CA HIS A 156 -3.00 -15.21 0.90
C HIS A 156 -3.30 -14.05 1.82
N LEU A 157 -4.25 -13.21 1.42
CA LEU A 157 -4.77 -12.11 2.22
C LEU A 157 -5.98 -12.61 3.00
N HIS A 158 -6.06 -12.28 4.28
CA HIS A 158 -7.20 -12.65 5.12
C HIS A 158 -7.77 -11.41 5.82
N ALA A 159 -9.05 -11.16 5.61
CA ALA A 159 -9.76 -10.10 6.32
C ALA A 159 -9.97 -10.51 7.78
N THR A 160 -9.67 -9.60 8.70
CA THR A 160 -9.98 -9.73 10.13
C THR A 160 -10.85 -8.55 10.53
N CYS A 161 -11.65 -8.74 11.58
CA CYS A 161 -12.52 -7.67 12.07
C CYS A 161 -11.69 -6.52 12.65
N SER A 162 -12.02 -5.29 12.24
CA SER A 162 -11.68 -4.11 13.02
C SER A 162 -12.60 -4.01 14.24
N LYS A 163 -12.28 -3.11 15.17
CA LYS A 163 -13.14 -2.76 16.32
C LYS A 163 -14.30 -1.84 15.92
N GLY A 164 -14.31 -1.33 14.69
CA GLY A 164 -15.36 -0.47 14.17
C GLY A 164 -14.89 0.50 13.09
N ASN A 165 -15.76 1.46 12.79
CA ASN A 165 -15.48 2.59 11.91
C ASN A 165 -14.86 3.74 12.70
N MET A 166 -14.25 4.69 11.99
CA MET A 166 -13.75 5.92 12.59
C MET A 166 -14.58 7.13 12.18
N GLY A 167 -14.60 8.16 13.02
CA GLY A 167 -15.35 9.38 12.76
C GLY A 167 -15.00 10.01 11.42
N HIS A 168 -16.03 10.53 10.73
CA HIS A 168 -15.86 11.14 9.41
C HIS A 168 -14.96 12.37 9.47
N SER A 169 -14.06 12.46 8.49
CA SER A 169 -13.33 13.67 8.20
C SER A 169 -13.25 13.86 6.68
N TYR A 170 -13.59 15.06 6.22
CA TYR A 170 -13.68 15.35 4.79
C TYR A 170 -12.33 15.31 4.08
N ASN A 171 -11.25 15.62 4.77
CA ASN A 171 -9.92 15.64 4.19
C ASN A 171 -8.83 15.25 5.19
N PHE A 172 -7.79 14.57 4.71
CA PHE A 172 -6.50 14.48 5.39
C PHE A 172 -5.41 15.07 4.51
N ASP A 173 -4.74 16.08 5.06
CA ASP A 173 -3.55 16.70 4.47
C ASP A 173 -2.28 15.85 4.75
N TYR A 174 -1.20 16.12 4.02
CA TYR A 174 0.14 15.54 4.25
C TYR A 174 0.88 16.18 5.43
N LYS A 175 0.28 17.18 6.08
CA LYS A 175 0.81 17.75 7.32
C LYS A 175 0.92 16.68 8.40
N SER A 176 2.00 16.73 9.16
CA SER A 176 2.28 15.77 10.24
C SER A 176 1.15 15.70 11.28
N SER A 177 0.48 16.82 11.56
CA SER A 177 -0.67 16.88 12.46
C SER A 177 -1.87 16.08 11.93
N GLU A 178 -2.16 16.16 10.63
CA GLU A 178 -3.26 15.45 9.98
C GLU A 178 -2.96 13.95 9.88
N TYR A 179 -1.73 13.57 9.55
CA TYR A 179 -1.30 12.18 9.62
C TYR A 179 -1.37 11.62 11.05
N SER A 180 -0.97 12.40 12.06
CA SER A 180 -1.09 12.00 13.46
C SER A 180 -2.55 11.77 13.86
N ARG A 181 -3.45 12.66 13.40
CA ARG A 181 -4.90 12.53 13.61
C ARG A 181 -5.45 11.26 12.96
N LEU A 182 -5.13 11.02 11.69
CA LEU A 182 -5.51 9.80 10.95
C LEU A 182 -5.05 8.54 11.69
N PHE A 183 -3.78 8.51 12.12
CA PHE A 183 -3.23 7.37 12.84
C PHE A 183 -3.94 7.13 14.15
N ASN A 184 -4.21 8.17 14.94
CA ASN A 184 -4.91 8.03 16.21
C ASN A 184 -6.33 7.47 16.02
N LEU A 185 -7.05 7.94 15.00
CA LEU A 185 -8.38 7.45 14.65
C LEU A 185 -8.35 5.98 14.21
N ALA A 186 -7.47 5.62 13.28
CA ALA A 186 -7.32 4.25 12.81
C ALA A 186 -6.85 3.32 13.95
N LYS A 187 -5.93 3.78 14.80
CA LYS A 187 -5.43 3.03 15.97
C LYS A 187 -6.53 2.62 16.93
N ALA A 188 -7.47 3.51 17.19
CA ALA A 188 -8.59 3.25 18.08
C ALA A 188 -9.43 2.07 17.58
N GLN A 189 -9.52 1.91 16.26
CA GLN A 189 -10.32 0.87 15.62
C GLN A 189 -9.52 -0.39 15.24
N TYR A 190 -8.20 -0.37 15.35
CA TYR A 190 -7.34 -1.47 14.94
C TYR A 190 -7.18 -2.51 16.05
N ASP A 191 -7.35 -3.79 15.72
CA ASP A 191 -7.01 -4.94 16.58
C ASP A 191 -5.57 -5.41 16.31
N THR A 192 -4.78 -5.57 17.36
CA THR A 192 -3.36 -5.89 17.27
C THR A 192 -3.06 -7.37 17.44
N GLN A 193 -4.09 -8.22 17.53
CA GLN A 193 -3.93 -9.68 17.69
C GLN A 193 -3.06 -10.31 16.60
N LYS A 194 -3.15 -9.79 15.37
CA LYS A 194 -2.41 -10.29 14.20
C LYS A 194 -1.18 -9.44 13.87
N ASP A 195 -0.79 -8.51 14.73
CA ASP A 195 0.47 -7.78 14.54
C ASP A 195 1.67 -8.73 14.61
N PRO A 196 2.76 -8.43 13.87
CA PRO A 196 2.95 -7.36 12.88
C PRO A 196 2.47 -7.70 11.45
N TYR A 197 1.77 -8.82 11.26
CA TYR A 197 1.37 -9.34 9.93
C TYR A 197 0.01 -8.84 9.44
N CYS A 198 -0.58 -7.90 10.17
CA CYS A 198 -1.84 -7.26 9.84
C CYS A 198 -1.62 -5.79 9.50
N PHE A 199 -2.40 -5.24 8.59
CA PHE A 199 -2.44 -3.81 8.32
C PHE A 199 -3.88 -3.29 8.23
N ALA A 200 -4.06 -2.02 8.56
CA ALA A 200 -5.31 -1.30 8.35
C ALA A 200 -5.42 -0.87 6.89
N LEU A 201 -6.53 -1.22 6.26
CA LEU A 201 -7.02 -0.58 5.03
C LEU A 201 -8.07 0.45 5.44
N VAL A 202 -7.74 1.72 5.30
CA VAL A 202 -8.60 2.83 5.68
C VAL A 202 -9.21 3.47 4.43
N TRP A 203 -10.54 3.57 4.39
CA TRP A 203 -11.23 4.33 3.37
C TRP A 203 -11.46 5.76 3.86
N ALA A 204 -10.83 6.71 3.18
CA ALA A 204 -10.91 8.13 3.49
C ALA A 204 -11.81 8.85 2.49
N ASP A 205 -12.37 9.99 2.89
CA ASP A 205 -13.15 10.81 1.98
C ASP A 205 -12.25 11.46 0.91
N CYS A 206 -11.34 12.36 1.31
CA CYS A 206 -10.36 13.00 0.43
C CYS A 206 -8.94 13.03 1.01
N LEU A 207 -7.94 13.07 0.13
CA LEU A 207 -6.51 13.21 0.45
C LEU A 207 -5.90 14.37 -0.34
N ALA A 208 -6.22 15.59 0.07
CA ALA A 208 -5.83 16.84 -0.56
C ALA A 208 -4.77 17.59 0.23
N GLN A 209 -3.85 18.21 -0.50
CA GLN A 209 -2.76 19.01 0.04
C GLN A 209 -3.15 20.49 0.07
N GLY A 210 -3.06 21.15 1.22
CA GLY A 210 -3.35 22.60 1.36
C GLY A 210 -4.22 22.95 2.57
N PRO A 211 -5.03 24.02 2.49
CA PRO A 211 -5.10 25.00 1.40
C PRO A 211 -3.87 25.90 1.34
N LYS A 212 -3.64 26.51 0.17
CA LYS A 212 -2.66 27.59 -0.01
C LYS A 212 -3.29 28.80 -0.66
N ARG A 213 -3.10 29.96 -0.03
CA ARG A 213 -3.53 31.25 -0.58
C ARG A 213 -2.79 31.57 -1.88
N LYS A 214 -3.54 31.99 -2.89
CA LYS A 214 -3.07 32.51 -4.18
C LYS A 214 -3.84 33.77 -4.54
N GLU A 215 -3.17 34.66 -5.24
CA GLU A 215 -3.74 35.92 -5.73
C GLU A 215 -3.57 36.00 -7.24
N TYR A 216 -4.60 36.52 -7.90
CA TYR A 216 -4.67 36.65 -9.35
C TYR A 216 -5.24 38.02 -9.70
N ASP A 217 -4.59 38.71 -10.64
CA ASP A 217 -5.05 39.99 -11.17
C ASP A 217 -5.53 39.77 -12.62
N LYS A 218 -6.61 40.49 -12.98
CA LYS A 218 -7.13 40.55 -14.36
C LYS A 218 -7.41 41.99 -14.73
N ASP A 219 -6.51 42.58 -15.51
CA ASP A 219 -6.62 43.96 -15.98
C ASP A 219 -7.55 44.13 -17.19
N GLY A 220 -7.90 45.38 -17.49
CA GLY A 220 -8.66 45.75 -18.68
C GLY A 220 -10.14 45.36 -18.61
N VAL A 221 -10.69 45.23 -17.42
CA VAL A 221 -12.08 44.82 -17.21
C VAL A 221 -12.98 46.04 -17.09
N SER A 222 -14.13 45.97 -17.76
CA SER A 222 -15.21 46.96 -17.73
C SER A 222 -16.54 46.24 -17.48
N LYS A 223 -17.58 47.02 -17.18
CA LYS A 223 -18.95 46.51 -17.03
C LYS A 223 -19.50 45.91 -18.33
N GLY A 224 -20.35 44.89 -18.21
CA GLY A 224 -21.20 44.36 -19.29
C GLY A 224 -20.78 42.97 -19.78
N GLY A 225 -21.11 41.93 -19.02
CA GLY A 225 -20.81 40.54 -19.33
C GLY A 225 -20.13 39.81 -18.17
N SER A 226 -19.22 38.88 -18.51
CA SER A 226 -18.46 38.10 -17.55
C SER A 226 -16.99 37.99 -17.94
N VAL A 227 -16.12 37.83 -16.94
CA VAL A 227 -14.68 37.69 -17.13
C VAL A 227 -14.17 36.44 -16.43
N ASP A 228 -13.40 35.66 -17.17
CA ASP A 228 -12.73 34.47 -16.67
C ASP A 228 -11.33 34.79 -16.11
N ILE A 229 -11.08 34.30 -14.90
CA ILE A 229 -9.77 34.29 -14.25
C ILE A 229 -9.33 32.83 -14.12
N ASN A 230 -8.30 32.46 -14.89
CA ASN A 230 -7.73 31.12 -14.84
C ASN A 230 -6.82 30.95 -13.62
N ILE A 231 -6.84 29.76 -13.04
CA ILE A 231 -6.06 29.32 -11.88
C ILE A 231 -5.04 28.28 -12.39
N PRO A 232 -3.87 28.73 -12.91
CA PRO A 232 -2.93 27.84 -13.60
C PRO A 232 -2.16 26.89 -12.67
N ALA A 233 -2.00 27.26 -11.40
CA ALA A 233 -1.08 26.62 -10.46
C ALA A 233 -1.82 26.04 -9.23
N GLY A 234 -2.93 25.34 -9.47
CA GLY A 234 -3.71 24.70 -8.42
C GLY A 234 -5.14 24.43 -8.84
N GLN A 235 -5.83 23.67 -8.00
CA GLN A 235 -7.26 23.42 -8.11
C GLN A 235 -7.91 24.17 -6.94
N LEU A 236 -9.05 24.84 -7.13
CA LEU A 236 -9.71 25.55 -6.03
C LEU A 236 -9.95 24.60 -4.85
N TRP A 237 -9.80 25.10 -3.61
CA TRP A 237 -10.10 24.35 -2.38
C TRP A 237 -11.60 24.04 -2.19
N LYS A 238 -12.43 24.46 -3.15
CA LYS A 238 -13.87 24.28 -3.16
C LYS A 238 -14.23 22.79 -3.10
N ASN A 239 -15.04 22.41 -2.12
CA ASN A 239 -15.53 21.04 -1.86
C ASN A 239 -14.46 20.03 -1.38
N VAL A 240 -13.25 20.48 -1.05
CA VAL A 240 -12.22 19.60 -0.49
C VAL A 240 -12.56 19.25 0.96
N ASP A 241 -12.66 20.26 1.82
CA ASP A 241 -13.12 20.14 3.20
C ASP A 241 -14.46 20.87 3.34
N LYS A 242 -15.50 20.12 3.73
CA LYS A 242 -16.87 20.62 3.87
C LYS A 242 -17.26 20.81 5.34
N SER A 243 -16.30 20.71 6.26
CA SER A 243 -16.55 21.00 7.67
C SER A 243 -16.87 22.48 7.85
N SER A 244 -17.66 22.80 8.87
CA SER A 244 -17.98 24.19 9.23
C SER A 244 -16.77 25.00 9.68
N THR A 245 -15.67 24.33 10.01
CA THR A 245 -14.39 24.92 10.42
C THR A 245 -13.37 24.95 9.29
N ALA A 246 -13.74 24.53 8.08
CA ALA A 246 -12.83 24.50 6.94
C ALA A 246 -12.44 25.91 6.51
N ASP A 247 -11.19 26.06 6.08
CA ASP A 247 -10.74 27.27 5.40
C ASP A 247 -11.59 27.51 4.13
N PRO A 248 -12.09 28.75 3.91
CA PRO A 248 -12.90 29.04 2.74
C PRO A 248 -12.06 28.98 1.46
N TRP A 249 -12.68 28.56 0.35
CA TRP A 249 -12.02 28.52 -0.95
C TRP A 249 -11.84 29.93 -1.54
N LEU A 250 -12.80 30.83 -1.27
CA LEU A 250 -12.79 32.23 -1.68
C LEU A 250 -12.38 33.09 -0.48
N LEU A 251 -11.30 33.88 -0.64
CA LEU A 251 -10.80 34.75 0.42
C LEU A 251 -11.24 36.19 0.20
N ASN A 252 -11.11 36.68 -1.03
CA ASN A 252 -11.48 38.03 -1.41
C ASN A 252 -11.63 38.14 -2.94
N VAL A 253 -12.52 39.01 -3.41
CA VAL A 253 -12.56 39.47 -4.78
C VAL A 253 -12.99 40.93 -4.83
N ALA A 254 -12.25 41.73 -5.59
CA ALA A 254 -12.54 43.15 -5.72
C ALA A 254 -12.18 43.67 -7.11
N PHE A 255 -12.97 44.61 -7.61
CA PHE A 255 -12.66 45.38 -8.80
C PHE A 255 -12.05 46.72 -8.40
N ILE A 256 -10.80 46.95 -8.79
CA ILE A 256 -10.03 48.16 -8.52
C ILE A 256 -9.97 48.99 -9.79
N TYR A 257 -10.40 50.24 -9.71
CA TYR A 257 -10.48 51.13 -10.87
C TYR A 257 -10.10 52.56 -10.48
N THR A 258 -9.72 53.37 -11.46
CA THR A 258 -9.47 54.80 -11.26
C THR A 258 -10.64 55.61 -11.81
N LYS A 259 -11.15 56.55 -11.02
CA LYS A 259 -12.15 57.52 -11.45
C LYS A 259 -11.79 58.89 -10.88
N ASP A 260 -11.75 59.90 -11.75
CA ASP A 260 -11.37 61.27 -11.39
C ASP A 260 -9.99 61.35 -10.71
N GLY A 261 -9.03 60.58 -11.22
CA GLY A 261 -7.66 60.50 -10.68
C GLY A 261 -7.53 59.77 -9.34
N THR A 262 -8.61 59.19 -8.80
CA THR A 262 -8.61 58.48 -7.51
C THR A 262 -8.85 56.99 -7.71
N GLU A 263 -8.01 56.15 -7.10
CA GLU A 263 -8.23 54.70 -7.04
C GLU A 263 -9.42 54.38 -6.12
N ARG A 264 -10.32 53.52 -6.58
CA ARG A 264 -11.49 53.05 -5.85
C ARG A 264 -11.56 51.53 -5.92
N THR A 265 -12.13 50.94 -4.88
CA THR A 265 -12.34 49.50 -4.76
C THR A 265 -13.83 49.21 -4.69
N PHE A 266 -14.30 48.37 -5.61
CA PHE A 266 -15.65 47.84 -5.61
C PHE A 266 -15.61 46.37 -5.14
N PRO A 267 -16.21 46.01 -3.99
CA PRO A 267 -16.28 44.63 -3.55
C PRO A 267 -17.18 43.85 -4.51
N VAL A 268 -16.72 42.67 -4.96
CA VAL A 268 -17.52 41.80 -5.82
C VAL A 268 -18.23 40.77 -4.94
N PRO A 269 -19.58 40.75 -4.88
CA PRO A 269 -20.32 39.77 -4.09
C PRO A 269 -20.07 38.34 -4.58
N GLU A 270 -20.07 37.34 -3.68
CA GLU A 270 -19.92 35.93 -4.07
C GLU A 270 -21.04 35.46 -5.01
N ALA A 271 -22.24 36.05 -4.92
CA ALA A 271 -23.35 35.78 -5.84
C ALA A 271 -23.04 36.14 -7.30
N ASP A 272 -22.09 37.05 -7.55
CA ASP A 272 -21.62 37.43 -8.87
C ASP A 272 -20.49 36.51 -9.38
N LEU A 273 -20.18 35.44 -8.66
CA LEU A 273 -19.13 34.50 -9.00
C LEU A 273 -19.71 33.14 -9.38
N THR A 274 -19.18 32.58 -10.46
CA THR A 274 -19.26 31.13 -10.69
C THR A 274 -17.84 30.58 -10.78
N SER A 275 -17.69 29.28 -10.59
CA SER A 275 -16.36 28.67 -10.67
C SER A 275 -16.42 27.29 -11.28
N THR A 276 -15.42 26.97 -12.08
CA THR A 276 -14.99 25.59 -12.25
C THR A 276 -13.90 25.32 -11.21
N TYR A 277 -13.05 24.34 -11.47
CA TYR A 277 -11.97 23.95 -10.58
C TYR A 277 -10.64 24.67 -10.83
N THR A 278 -10.43 25.15 -12.07
CA THR A 278 -9.26 25.92 -12.51
C THR A 278 -9.65 27.31 -12.98
N LYS A 279 -10.88 27.75 -12.71
CA LYS A 279 -11.39 29.00 -13.23
C LYS A 279 -12.42 29.61 -12.29
N VAL A 280 -12.34 30.92 -12.09
CA VAL A 280 -13.39 31.74 -11.49
C VAL A 280 -13.91 32.67 -12.57
N THR A 281 -15.22 32.67 -12.77
CA THR A 281 -15.91 33.56 -13.69
C THR A 281 -16.62 34.63 -12.88
N VAL A 282 -16.28 35.88 -13.13
CA VAL A 282 -16.82 37.05 -12.43
C VAL A 282 -17.84 37.73 -13.34
N SER A 283 -19.08 37.86 -12.87
CA SER A 283 -20.07 38.74 -13.48
C SER A 283 -19.64 40.19 -13.32
N THR A 284 -19.64 40.94 -14.42
CA THR A 284 -19.26 42.35 -14.47
C THR A 284 -20.46 43.27 -14.63
N GLU A 285 -21.68 42.73 -14.64
CA GLU A 285 -22.92 43.50 -14.84
C GLU A 285 -23.12 44.59 -13.78
N ASN A 286 -22.62 44.35 -12.57
CA ASN A 286 -22.77 45.26 -11.44
C ASN A 286 -21.57 46.23 -11.28
N PHE A 287 -20.59 46.19 -12.19
CA PHE A 287 -19.42 47.06 -12.07
C PHE A 287 -19.80 48.52 -12.35
N PRO A 288 -19.05 49.50 -11.79
CA PRO A 288 -19.31 50.91 -12.04
C PRO A 288 -19.24 51.26 -13.54
N ASP A 289 -20.15 52.12 -13.99
CA ASP A 289 -20.21 52.55 -15.40
C ASP A 289 -19.05 53.49 -15.78
N GLY A 290 -18.62 53.39 -17.05
CA GLY A 290 -17.68 54.31 -17.66
C GLY A 290 -16.24 54.22 -17.14
N VAL A 291 -15.89 53.11 -16.49
CA VAL A 291 -14.53 52.86 -15.97
C VAL A 291 -14.00 51.53 -16.47
N THR A 292 -12.68 51.48 -16.62
CA THR A 292 -11.91 50.25 -16.83
C THR A 292 -10.96 50.09 -15.65
N GLY A 293 -10.81 48.86 -15.17
CA GLY A 293 -9.98 48.57 -14.02
C GLY A 293 -9.45 47.15 -14.06
N LYS A 294 -9.15 46.62 -12.88
CA LYS A 294 -8.65 45.27 -12.68
C LYS A 294 -9.42 44.53 -11.62
N ILE A 295 -9.66 43.25 -11.83
CA ILE A 295 -10.15 42.36 -10.78
C ILE A 295 -8.94 41.82 -10.02
N LYS A 296 -8.93 41.96 -8.69
CA LYS A 296 -8.04 41.23 -7.78
C LYS A 296 -8.82 40.09 -7.14
N LEU A 297 -8.36 38.86 -7.32
CA LEU A 297 -8.95 37.64 -6.77
C LEU A 297 -7.95 36.96 -5.83
N ALA A 298 -8.35 36.75 -4.58
CA ALA A 298 -7.62 35.92 -3.62
C ALA A 298 -8.43 34.64 -3.32
N VAL A 299 -7.81 33.48 -3.53
CA VAL A 299 -8.43 32.17 -3.33
C VAL A 299 -7.48 31.22 -2.61
N ASN A 300 -8.04 30.23 -1.94
CA ASN A 300 -7.34 29.05 -1.49
C ASN A 300 -7.37 27.98 -2.58
N VAL A 301 -6.20 27.42 -2.90
CA VAL A 301 -6.04 26.31 -3.82
C VAL A 301 -5.47 25.10 -3.10
N ALA A 302 -5.80 23.91 -3.58
CA ALA A 302 -5.07 22.70 -3.29
C ALA A 302 -3.79 22.63 -4.11
N GLU A 303 -2.70 22.20 -3.47
CA GLU A 303 -1.38 22.04 -4.11
C GLU A 303 -1.21 20.67 -4.78
N GLY A 304 -2.03 19.69 -4.40
CA GLY A 304 -1.91 18.32 -4.87
C GLY A 304 -2.99 17.40 -4.30
N PHE A 305 -3.13 16.22 -4.90
CA PHE A 305 -4.11 15.21 -4.49
C PHE A 305 -3.55 13.81 -4.64
N HIS A 306 -3.89 12.96 -3.70
CA HIS A 306 -3.52 11.56 -3.70
C HIS A 306 -4.77 10.69 -3.83
N GLY A 307 -4.68 9.64 -4.64
CA GLY A 307 -5.72 8.62 -4.67
C GLY A 307 -5.65 7.69 -3.46
N GLY A 308 -4.45 7.46 -2.95
CA GLY A 308 -4.16 6.65 -1.79
C GLY A 308 -2.74 6.93 -1.28
N TRP A 309 -2.41 6.32 -0.15
CA TRP A 309 -1.10 6.43 0.47
C TRP A 309 -0.78 5.22 1.34
N SER A 310 0.37 4.61 1.09
CA SER A 310 0.95 3.55 1.91
C SER A 310 2.01 4.11 2.87
N PHE A 311 1.73 4.09 4.17
CA PHE A 311 2.63 4.70 5.16
C PHE A 311 3.86 3.81 5.42
N PRO A 312 5.10 4.23 5.14
CA PRO A 312 6.25 3.32 5.23
C PRO A 312 6.56 2.80 6.64
N THR A 313 6.21 3.57 7.66
CA THR A 313 6.55 3.29 9.07
C THR A 313 5.36 2.79 9.90
N LYS A 314 4.18 2.67 9.29
CA LYS A 314 2.94 2.27 9.97
C LYS A 314 2.20 1.23 9.14
N ASN A 315 1.56 0.26 9.77
CA ASN A 315 0.76 -0.76 9.09
C ASN A 315 -0.60 -0.20 8.66
N ILE A 316 -0.58 0.83 7.82
CA ILE A 316 -1.74 1.55 7.34
C ILE A 316 -1.58 1.80 5.84
N ILE A 317 -2.63 1.46 5.10
CA ILE A 317 -2.89 1.89 3.73
C ILE A 317 -4.15 2.74 3.80
N VAL A 318 -4.12 3.94 3.22
CA VAL A 318 -5.30 4.82 3.16
C VAL A 318 -5.66 5.06 1.70
N ILE A 319 -6.93 4.93 1.37
CA ILE A 319 -7.45 5.12 0.00
C ILE A 319 -8.56 6.16 0.05
N ALA A 320 -8.44 7.23 -0.75
CA ALA A 320 -9.50 8.21 -0.91
C ALA A 320 -10.66 7.60 -1.72
N THR A 321 -11.89 7.93 -1.36
CA THR A 321 -13.10 7.51 -2.07
C THR A 321 -13.58 8.56 -3.06
N ARG A 322 -13.12 9.81 -2.94
CA ARG A 322 -13.36 10.86 -3.94
C ARG A 322 -12.13 11.67 -4.26
N GLY A 323 -12.17 12.26 -5.45
CA GLY A 323 -11.26 13.32 -5.85
C GLY A 323 -11.73 14.68 -5.35
N TRP A 324 -10.96 15.69 -5.71
CA TRP A 324 -11.18 17.06 -5.26
C TRP A 324 -12.36 17.77 -5.90
N TYR A 325 -12.84 17.25 -7.02
CA TYR A 325 -14.06 17.70 -7.69
C TYR A 325 -15.35 17.17 -7.04
N ASP A 326 -15.25 16.69 -5.81
CA ASP A 326 -16.33 15.95 -5.14
C ASP A 326 -16.84 14.74 -5.95
N THR A 327 -15.98 14.22 -6.84
CA THR A 327 -16.31 13.11 -7.71
C THR A 327 -15.84 11.83 -7.05
N ALA A 328 -16.80 10.99 -6.68
CA ALA A 328 -16.54 9.64 -6.20
C ALA A 328 -15.68 8.88 -7.22
N PHE A 329 -14.65 8.18 -6.74
CA PHE A 329 -13.89 7.28 -7.57
C PHE A 329 -14.74 6.07 -7.94
N ALA A 330 -14.74 5.74 -9.22
CA ALA A 330 -15.25 4.45 -9.68
C ALA A 330 -14.48 3.30 -9.01
N ASP A 331 -15.14 2.17 -8.83
CA ASP A 331 -14.56 1.03 -8.12
C ASP A 331 -13.27 0.51 -8.77
N ASP A 332 -13.20 0.46 -10.10
CA ASP A 332 -11.97 0.05 -10.79
C ASP A 332 -10.79 0.96 -10.48
N LYS A 333 -11.04 2.26 -10.28
CA LYS A 333 -10.01 3.20 -9.84
C LYS A 333 -9.61 2.93 -8.39
N LYS A 334 -10.56 2.69 -7.48
CA LYS A 334 -10.26 2.29 -6.08
C LYS A 334 -9.45 0.99 -6.04
N LYS A 335 -9.80 0.00 -6.86
CA LYS A 335 -9.08 -1.27 -6.99
C LYS A 335 -7.64 -1.06 -7.44
N ALA A 336 -7.43 -0.26 -8.49
CA ALA A 336 -6.10 0.05 -8.99
C ALA A 336 -5.23 0.80 -7.95
N ILE A 337 -5.81 1.77 -7.25
CA ILE A 337 -5.11 2.49 -6.18
C ILE A 337 -4.80 1.51 -5.03
N LEU A 338 -5.75 0.68 -4.59
CA LEU A 338 -5.50 -0.27 -3.51
C LEU A 338 -4.35 -1.23 -3.83
N ILE A 339 -4.32 -1.80 -5.03
CA ILE A 339 -3.21 -2.69 -5.41
C ILE A 339 -1.88 -1.93 -5.46
N HIS A 340 -1.85 -0.70 -5.97
CA HIS A 340 -0.65 0.14 -5.96
C HIS A 340 -0.13 0.38 -4.53
N GLU A 341 -0.99 0.84 -3.61
CA GLU A 341 -0.58 1.15 -2.24
C GLU A 341 -0.24 -0.11 -1.43
N ALA A 342 -0.96 -1.21 -1.69
CA ALA A 342 -0.63 -2.53 -1.14
C ALA A 342 0.73 -3.02 -1.64
N GLY A 343 1.04 -2.81 -2.92
CA GLY A 343 2.35 -3.09 -3.49
C GLY A 343 3.46 -2.36 -2.73
N HIS A 344 3.31 -1.06 -2.50
CA HIS A 344 4.24 -0.32 -1.64
C HIS A 344 4.35 -0.91 -0.22
N LYS A 345 3.22 -1.33 0.38
CA LYS A 345 3.17 -1.91 1.74
C LYS A 345 3.99 -3.19 1.85
N ILE A 346 3.88 -4.06 0.86
CA ILE A 346 4.57 -5.36 0.85
C ILE A 346 5.94 -5.30 0.18
N GLY A 347 6.48 -4.10 -0.08
CA GLY A 347 7.80 -3.93 -0.67
C GLY A 347 7.88 -4.29 -2.15
N GLN A 348 6.77 -4.29 -2.89
CA GLN A 348 6.73 -4.48 -4.34
C GLN A 348 7.19 -3.22 -5.08
N VAL A 349 8.38 -2.76 -4.74
CA VAL A 349 9.00 -1.57 -5.33
C VAL A 349 10.10 -2.01 -6.30
N PRO A 350 10.12 -1.50 -7.54
CA PRO A 350 11.15 -1.85 -8.52
C PRO A 350 12.57 -1.46 -8.14
N ASN A 351 12.75 -0.64 -7.09
CA ASN A 351 14.08 -0.31 -6.56
C ASN A 351 14.80 -1.48 -5.88
N GLY A 352 14.11 -2.60 -5.68
CA GLY A 352 14.60 -3.68 -4.84
C GLY A 352 14.39 -3.39 -3.36
N SER A 353 14.99 -4.21 -2.50
CA SER A 353 14.99 -4.07 -1.05
C SER A 353 16.40 -4.26 -0.51
N ALA A 354 16.61 -4.22 0.81
CA ALA A 354 17.90 -4.59 1.39
C ALA A 354 18.34 -6.02 1.01
N GLU A 355 17.38 -6.90 0.68
CA GLU A 355 17.62 -8.31 0.38
C GLU A 355 17.59 -8.62 -1.13
N LEU A 356 17.09 -7.71 -1.97
CA LEU A 356 16.89 -7.91 -3.42
C LEU A 356 17.42 -6.74 -4.24
N LYS A 357 18.11 -7.04 -5.34
CA LYS A 357 18.59 -6.02 -6.27
C LYS A 357 17.46 -5.22 -6.93
N LYS A 358 17.83 -4.00 -7.33
CA LYS A 358 17.03 -3.11 -8.17
C LYS A 358 16.65 -3.78 -9.50
N GLN A 359 15.40 -3.61 -9.90
CA GLN A 359 14.83 -4.18 -11.12
C GLN A 359 15.06 -3.27 -12.33
N SER A 360 15.04 -3.87 -13.53
CA SER A 360 15.19 -3.15 -14.80
C SER A 360 14.06 -2.17 -15.11
N THR A 361 12.88 -2.38 -14.54
CA THR A 361 11.70 -1.50 -14.72
C THR A 361 11.63 -0.39 -13.68
N HIS A 362 12.72 -0.07 -13.00
CA HIS A 362 12.73 1.01 -12.03
C HIS A 362 12.65 2.38 -12.70
N ASP A 363 11.85 3.27 -12.12
CA ASP A 363 11.81 4.69 -12.47
C ASP A 363 12.79 5.48 -11.58
N ASP A 364 13.91 5.93 -12.15
CA ASP A 364 14.92 6.69 -11.41
C ASP A 364 14.39 8.04 -10.89
N ALA A 365 13.40 8.64 -11.56
CA ALA A 365 12.78 9.89 -11.12
C ALA A 365 11.81 9.65 -9.95
N HIS A 366 11.24 8.45 -9.87
CA HIS A 366 10.29 8.05 -8.84
C HIS A 366 10.73 6.74 -8.21
N THR A 367 11.68 6.84 -7.28
CA THR A 367 12.49 5.73 -6.72
C THR A 367 11.75 4.55 -6.08
N LYS A 368 10.41 4.51 -6.07
CA LYS A 368 9.59 3.39 -5.61
C LYS A 368 8.62 2.86 -6.66
N HIS A 369 8.68 3.38 -7.87
CA HIS A 369 7.72 3.12 -8.93
C HIS A 369 8.33 2.34 -10.10
N CYS A 370 7.43 1.72 -10.84
CA CYS A 370 7.73 1.06 -12.11
C CYS A 370 7.75 2.10 -13.22
N ASN A 371 8.62 1.95 -14.21
CA ASN A 371 8.65 2.75 -15.43
C ASN A 371 7.70 2.24 -16.53
N ASP A 372 7.12 1.05 -16.35
CA ASP A 372 6.12 0.48 -17.27
C ASP A 372 4.75 1.14 -17.03
N THR A 373 4.29 1.90 -18.01
CA THR A 373 3.00 2.59 -17.94
C THR A 373 1.79 1.65 -17.95
N ALA A 374 1.93 0.37 -18.25
CA ALA A 374 0.86 -0.62 -18.08
C ALA A 374 0.82 -1.22 -16.67
N CYS A 375 1.89 -1.09 -15.88
CA CYS A 375 1.97 -1.63 -14.53
C CYS A 375 1.19 -0.78 -13.53
N THR A 376 0.50 -1.43 -12.60
CA THR A 376 -0.15 -0.75 -11.48
C THR A 376 0.85 -0.02 -10.56
N MET A 377 2.14 -0.40 -10.54
CA MET A 377 3.19 0.26 -9.74
C MET A 377 3.80 1.50 -10.41
N TRP A 378 3.30 1.94 -11.57
CA TRP A 378 3.68 3.24 -12.13
C TRP A 378 3.17 4.39 -11.27
N TYR A 379 3.91 5.50 -11.21
CA TYR A 379 3.65 6.61 -10.27
C TYR A 379 2.29 7.32 -10.44
N THR A 380 1.56 7.09 -11.54
CA THR A 380 0.19 7.57 -11.75
C THR A 380 -0.83 6.46 -11.95
N THR A 381 -1.95 6.54 -11.23
CA THR A 381 -3.07 5.59 -11.32
C THR A 381 -4.15 6.01 -12.32
N LYS A 382 -3.92 7.07 -13.10
CA LYS A 382 -4.95 7.80 -13.85
C LYS A 382 -5.76 6.96 -14.86
N TYR A 383 -5.29 5.77 -15.30
CA TYR A 383 -5.93 4.98 -16.37
C TYR A 383 -5.67 3.45 -16.33
N LYS A 384 -5.53 2.81 -15.16
CA LYS A 384 -4.81 1.51 -15.13
C LYS A 384 -5.59 0.33 -14.58
N LYS A 385 -5.31 -0.83 -15.17
CA LYS A 385 -5.72 -2.14 -14.67
C LYS A 385 -5.04 -2.38 -13.33
N ALA A 386 -5.77 -2.99 -12.41
CA ALA A 386 -5.27 -3.41 -11.11
C ALA A 386 -4.42 -4.69 -11.26
N THR A 387 -3.28 -4.59 -11.96
CA THR A 387 -2.38 -5.73 -12.26
C THR A 387 -0.92 -5.30 -12.34
N TYR A 388 -0.03 -6.20 -11.95
CA TYR A 388 1.42 -5.98 -12.08
C TYR A 388 1.94 -6.36 -13.48
N CYS A 389 2.98 -5.67 -13.95
CA CYS A 389 3.75 -6.14 -15.10
C CYS A 389 4.62 -7.35 -14.72
N SER A 390 5.11 -8.09 -15.71
CA SER A 390 5.87 -9.34 -15.49
C SER A 390 7.13 -9.17 -14.61
N VAL A 391 7.74 -7.98 -14.60
CA VAL A 391 8.93 -7.69 -13.77
C VAL A 391 8.54 -7.45 -12.32
N CYS A 392 7.53 -6.58 -12.08
CA CYS A 392 6.98 -6.34 -10.74
C CYS A 392 6.32 -7.60 -10.16
N ASP A 393 5.77 -8.44 -11.03
CA ASP A 393 5.15 -9.72 -10.67
C ASP A 393 6.17 -10.71 -10.10
N LYS A 394 7.33 -10.83 -10.77
CA LYS A 394 8.46 -11.67 -10.37
C LYS A 394 9.18 -11.18 -9.11
N SER A 395 9.28 -9.87 -8.85
CA SER A 395 9.92 -9.37 -7.62
C SER A 395 9.19 -9.82 -6.37
N VAL A 396 7.86 -9.70 -6.36
CA VAL A 396 7.05 -10.10 -5.18
C VAL A 396 7.28 -11.53 -4.82
N ARG A 397 7.45 -12.41 -5.81
CA ARG A 397 7.69 -13.81 -5.55
C ARG A 397 8.85 -13.98 -4.57
N LYS A 398 9.92 -13.20 -4.68
CA LYS A 398 11.13 -13.29 -3.87
C LYS A 398 11.14 -12.38 -2.62
N GLN A 399 10.15 -11.49 -2.45
CA GLN A 399 10.16 -10.51 -1.36
C GLN A 399 10.11 -11.18 0.01
N TYR A 400 10.97 -10.70 0.91
CA TYR A 400 10.99 -11.09 2.31
C TYR A 400 9.88 -10.36 3.07
N LEU A 401 8.71 -11.01 3.22
CA LEU A 401 7.55 -10.43 3.91
C LEU A 401 7.56 -10.63 5.43
N HIS A 402 8.76 -10.78 6.00
CA HIS A 402 8.95 -10.84 7.43
C HIS A 402 8.93 -9.43 8.04
N HIS A 403 8.41 -9.31 9.26
CA HIS A 403 8.19 -8.02 9.95
C HIS A 403 9.45 -7.18 10.19
N SER A 404 10.60 -7.82 10.21
CA SER A 404 11.87 -7.14 10.38
C SER A 404 12.24 -6.25 9.18
N ILE A 405 11.78 -6.57 7.96
CA ILE A 405 12.36 -6.02 6.72
C ILE A 405 11.31 -5.49 5.72
N ALA A 406 10.17 -6.16 5.53
CA ALA A 406 9.05 -5.55 4.82
C ALA A 406 8.48 -4.41 5.68
N GLY A 407 7.89 -3.38 5.09
CA GLY A 407 7.28 -2.24 5.82
C GLY A 407 6.13 -2.59 6.77
N LEU A 408 5.98 -3.87 7.13
CA LEU A 408 5.19 -4.45 8.19
C LEU A 408 5.86 -4.18 9.55
N LYS A 409 5.38 -3.19 10.26
CA LYS A 409 5.80 -2.86 11.62
C LYS A 409 4.67 -3.13 12.60
N ARG A 410 4.97 -3.32 13.88
CA ARG A 410 3.91 -3.23 14.89
C ARG A 410 3.21 -1.88 14.72
N PHE A 411 1.90 -1.86 14.93
CA PHE A 411 1.14 -0.62 14.75
C PHE A 411 1.65 0.49 15.70
N TYR A 412 2.17 0.08 16.86
CA TYR A 412 2.74 0.92 17.92
C TYR A 412 4.16 1.41 17.58
#